data_AF-A0A379WEI8-F1
#
_entry.id   AF-A0A379WEI8-F1
#
_cell.length_a   1.000
_cell.length_b   1.000
_cell.length_c   1.000
_cell.angle_alpha   90.00
_cell.angle_beta   90.00
_cell.angle_gamma   90.00
#
_symmetry.space_group_name_H-M   'P 1'
#
loop_
_entity.id
_entity.type
_entity.pdbx_description
1 polymer ?
#
loop_
_entity_poly.entity_id
_entity_poly.type
_entity_poly.pdbx_seq_one_letter_code
_entity_poly.pdbx_strand_id
1 'polypeptide(L)' 'MAKQMFRALVALLLTLPVWLYAAPRVITLSPANTELAFAAGITPVGVSSYSDYPPEAQK' A
#
# COMPACT_ATOMS: atom_id res chain seq x y z
N MET A 1 -24.21 15.46 25.31
CA MET A 1 -23.31 16.27 24.46
C MET A 1 -21.83 15.95 24.70
N ALA A 2 -21.16 16.50 25.73
CA ALA A 2 -19.69 16.37 25.89
C ALA A 2 -19.16 14.93 25.92
N LYS A 3 -19.85 14.01 26.61
CA LYS A 3 -19.46 12.58 26.70
C LYS A 3 -19.53 11.85 25.36
N GLN A 4 -20.46 12.24 24.48
CA GLN A 4 -20.59 11.66 23.14
C GLN A 4 -19.53 12.22 22.20
N MET A 5 -19.24 13.51 22.29
CA MET A 5 -18.16 14.15 21.53
C MET A 5 -16.79 13.57 21.88
N PHE A 6 -16.53 13.33 23.17
CA PHE A 6 -15.29 12.69 23.62
C PHE A 6 -15.15 11.27 23.04
N ARG A 7 -16.23 10.47 23.04
CA ARG A 7 -16.23 9.13 22.44
C ARG A 7 -16.00 9.16 20.93
N ALA A 8 -16.60 10.12 20.23
CA ALA A 8 -16.40 10.32 18.79
C ALA A 8 -14.96 10.74 18.47
N LEU A 9 -14.37 11.63 19.27
CA LEU A 9 -12.98 12.05 19.13
C LEU A 9 -12.01 10.88 19.33
N VAL A 10 -12.23 10.06 20.36
CA VAL A 10 -11.43 8.85 20.62
C VAL A 10 -11.57 7.86 19.45
N ALA A 11 -12.79 7.62 18.96
CA ALA A 11 -13.00 6.77 17.80
C ALA A 11 -12.27 7.30 16.55
N LEU A 12 -12.37 8.60 16.28
CA LEU A 12 -11.68 9.24 15.16
C LEU A 12 -10.16 9.09 15.27
N LEU A 13 -9.61 9.37 16.46
CA LEU A 13 -8.16 9.30 16.71
C LEU A 13 -7.62 7.86 16.57
N LEU A 14 -8.41 6.84 16.92
CA LEU A 14 -8.04 5.44 16.74
C LEU A 14 -8.12 4.98 15.28
N THR A 15 -9.01 5.56 14.47
CA THR A 15 -9.17 5.18 13.04
C THR A 15 -8.24 5.94 12.08
N LEU A 16 -7.80 7.14 12.44
CA LEU A 16 -6.88 7.98 11.67
C LEU A 16 -5.56 7.28 11.24
N PRO A 17 -4.82 6.58 12.13
CA PRO A 17 -3.53 5.99 11.76
C PRO A 17 -3.65 4.89 10.70
N VAL A 18 -4.78 4.20 10.61
CA VAL A 18 -5.04 3.18 9.57
C VAL A 18 -5.10 3.82 8.18
N TRP A 19 -5.66 5.03 8.07
CA TRP A 19 -5.70 5.77 6.80
C TRP A 19 -4.33 6.32 6.38
N LEU A 20 -3.46 6.59 7.34
CA LEU A 20 -2.11 7.12 7.10
C LEU A 20 -1.09 6.02 6.74
N TYR A 21 -1.38 4.75 7.04
CA TYR A 21 -0.53 3.60 6.72
C TYR A 21 -0.75 3.04 5.30
N ALA A 22 -1.06 3.89 4.32
CA ALA A 22 -1.17 3.47 2.94
C ALA A 22 0.22 3.19 2.35
N ALA A 23 0.47 1.95 1.93
CA ALA A 23 1.69 1.62 1.20
C ALA A 23 1.82 2.49 -0.08
N PRO A 24 3.03 2.94 -0.44
CA PRO A 24 3.25 3.70 -1.67
C PRO A 24 2.73 2.96 -2.91
N ARG A 25 1.95 3.64 -3.74
CA ARG A 25 1.40 3.07 -4.98
C ARG A 25 2.43 3.20 -6.10
N VAL A 26 3.21 2.14 -6.32
CA VAL A 26 4.28 2.11 -7.32
C VAL A 26 3.83 1.33 -8.57
N ILE A 27 4.12 1.85 -9.76
CA ILE A 27 3.91 1.16 -11.04
C ILE A 27 5.28 0.88 -11.66
N THR A 28 5.51 -0.34 -12.12
CA THR A 28 6.74 -0.74 -12.82
C THR A 28 6.45 -0.94 -14.31
N LEU A 29 7.34 -0.41 -15.16
CA LEU A 29 7.17 -0.40 -16.62
C LEU A 29 8.18 -1.29 -17.36
N SER A 30 8.94 -2.10 -16.62
CA SER A 30 9.79 -3.14 -17.18
C SER A 30 9.87 -4.34 -16.22
N PRO A 31 10.19 -5.55 -16.72
CA PRO A 31 10.39 -6.73 -15.88
C PRO A 31 11.46 -6.48 -14.82
N ALA A 32 12.63 -5.96 -15.21
CA ALA A 32 13.73 -5.66 -14.29
C ALA A 32 13.32 -4.67 -13.17
N ASN A 33 12.50 -3.65 -13.48
CA ASN A 33 12.03 -2.71 -12.46
C ASN A 33 11.03 -3.36 -11.50
N THR A 34 10.30 -4.37 -11.96
CA THR A 34 9.41 -5.17 -11.12
C THR A 34 10.21 -5.95 -10.09
N GLU A 35 11.25 -6.66 -10.53
CA GLU A 35 12.14 -7.39 -9.63
C GLU A 35 12.82 -6.49 -8.61
N LEU A 36 13.32 -5.32 -9.04
CA LEU A 36 13.93 -4.32 -8.15
C LEU A 36 12.95 -3.77 -7.12
N ALA A 37 11.69 -3.51 -7.52
CA ALA A 37 10.66 -3.04 -6.60
C ALA A 37 10.37 -4.09 -5.52
N PHE A 38 10.20 -5.36 -5.92
CA PHE A 38 10.00 -6.45 -4.97
C PHE A 38 11.22 -6.66 -4.05
N ALA A 39 12.43 -6.58 -4.60
CA ALA A 39 13.67 -6.65 -3.81
C ALA A 39 13.78 -5.51 -2.78
N ALA A 40 13.22 -4.33 -3.09
CA ALA A 40 13.13 -3.19 -2.18
C ALA A 40 11.97 -3.29 -1.17
N GLY A 41 11.24 -4.42 -1.13
CA GLY A 41 10.08 -4.61 -0.25
C GLY A 41 8.83 -3.84 -0.68
N ILE A 42 8.79 -3.36 -1.93
CA ILE A 42 7.65 -2.66 -2.51
C ILE A 42 6.81 -3.66 -3.30
N THR A 43 5.49 -3.65 -3.07
CA THR A 43 4.54 -4.43 -3.88
C THR A 43 3.87 -3.52 -4.92
N PRO A 44 4.21 -3.64 -6.22
CA PRO A 44 3.69 -2.76 -7.25
C PRO A 44 2.17 -2.90 -7.44
N VAL A 45 1.49 -1.78 -7.67
CA VAL A 45 0.06 -1.77 -8.00
C VAL A 45 -0.20 -2.10 -9.47
N GLY A 46 0.80 -1.90 -10.35
CA GLY A 46 0.76 -2.29 -11.76
C GLY A 46 2.15 -2.66 -12.26
N VAL A 47 2.21 -3.60 -13.19
CA VAL A 47 3.44 -4.16 -13.77
C VAL A 47 3.35 -4.17 -15.30
N SER A 48 4.48 -4.30 -15.98
CA SER A 48 4.54 -4.48 -17.44
C SER A 48 4.24 -5.92 -17.87
N SER A 49 4.02 -6.14 -19.17
CA SER A 49 4.06 -7.48 -19.75
C SER A 49 5.38 -8.18 -19.43
N TYR A 50 5.34 -9.50 -19.25
CA TYR A 50 6.50 -10.34 -18.92
C TYR A 50 7.15 -10.05 -17.56
N SER A 51 6.49 -9.30 -16.67
CA SER A 51 6.89 -9.21 -15.26
C SER A 51 6.46 -10.47 -14.52
N ASP A 52 7.20 -11.55 -14.72
CA ASP A 52 6.88 -12.90 -14.25
C ASP A 52 7.62 -13.32 -12.97
N TYR A 53 8.56 -12.50 -12.49
CA TYR A 53 9.30 -12.70 -11.24
C TYR A 53 9.18 -11.49 -10.28
N PRO A 54 9.02 -11.72 -8.97
CA PRO A 54 8.71 -13.02 -8.34
C PRO A 54 7.28 -13.49 -8.71
N PRO A 55 6.85 -14.74 -8.40
CA PRO A 55 5.54 -15.25 -8.83
C PRO A 55 4.33 -14.37 -8.45
N GLU A 56 4.46 -13.58 -7.38
CA GLU A 56 3.48 -12.59 -6.93
C GLU A 56 3.35 -11.37 -7.86
N ALA A 57 4.31 -11.16 -8.76
CA ALA A 57 4.27 -10.12 -9.79
C ALA A 57 3.32 -10.46 -10.95
N GLN A 58 3.02 -11.75 -11.15
CA GLN A 58 2.08 -12.18 -12.18
C GLN A 58 0.67 -11.72 -11.79
N LYS A 59 0.16 -10.74 -12.53
CA LYS A 59 -1.21 -10.22 -12.42
C LYS A 59 -2.05 -10.60 -13.62
#